data_AF-J4HXW0-F1
#
_entry.id   AF-J4HXW0-F1
#
_cell.length_a   1.000
_cell.length_b   1.000
_cell.length_c   1.000
_cell.angle_alpha   90.00
_cell.angle_beta   90.00
_cell.angle_gamma   90.00
#
_symmetry.space_group_name_H-M   'P 1'
#
loop_
_entity.id
_entity.type
_entity.pdbx_description
1 polymer ?
#
loop_
_entity_poly.entity_id
_entity_poly.type
_entity_poly.pdbx_seq_one_letter_code
_entity_poly.pdbx_strand_id
1 'polypeptide(L)'
;MPPATGHDILADVKDAIHFISSSLHLDMASHLLESHRPSVFGFKVDPDAIAVMGTSAGGLCAYLAAAHAVPKPKAVLSMYGMGGNLLTSQYFSPKTTAFFRGRELLDSANFRDYLYPASEILAQTSDSALIYHSQTSATPGYPANPRMLLARLYLQLGTFMDYYTGCHDPSLSAALRSAATRQVNVSSAVIEDAIPAEHLSLFPQLQIGSTWPPTFLIHGSLDSAVLKDESCHLYHLLQRAGVDAKLKIIDSEEHSFDYQKDAEEKYGQEGGLFDEIAEFVISHVRL
;
A
#
# COMPACT_ATOMS: atom_id res chain seq x y z
N MET A 1 10.74 3.89 1.79
CA MET A 1 11.68 4.09 0.66
C MET A 1 12.75 5.07 1.11
N PRO A 2 14.04 4.83 0.82
CA PRO A 2 15.12 5.40 1.61
C PRO A 2 15.06 6.94 1.68
N PRO A 3 15.36 7.51 2.86
CA PRO A 3 15.91 6.81 4.03
C PRO A 3 14.85 6.06 4.88
N ALA A 4 13.56 6.24 4.62
CA ALA A 4 12.50 5.58 5.39
C ALA A 4 12.35 4.09 5.01
N THR A 5 11.91 3.30 5.97
CA THR A 5 11.58 1.87 5.88
C THR A 5 10.08 1.64 6.11
N GLY A 6 9.66 0.38 6.04
CA GLY A 6 8.32 -0.07 6.42
C GLY A 6 8.04 0.13 7.91
N HIS A 7 9.07 0.15 8.77
CA HIS A 7 8.90 0.45 10.20
C HIS A 7 8.48 1.90 10.43
N ASP A 8 9.10 2.83 9.70
CA ASP A 8 8.72 4.25 9.74
C ASP A 8 7.29 4.44 9.22
N ILE A 9 6.95 3.78 8.10
CA ILE A 9 5.58 3.79 7.55
C ILE A 9 4.58 3.24 8.57
N LEU A 10 4.90 2.12 9.25
CA LEU A 10 4.04 1.54 10.27
C LEU A 10 3.87 2.48 11.48
N ALA A 11 4.95 3.15 11.91
CA ALA A 11 4.88 4.16 12.96
C ALA A 11 3.96 5.31 12.55
N ASP A 12 4.14 5.89 11.36
CA ASP A 12 3.32 6.97 10.84
C ASP A 12 1.85 6.58 10.71
N VAL A 13 1.56 5.36 10.25
CA VAL A 13 0.19 4.84 10.16
C VAL A 13 -0.48 4.77 11.54
N LYS A 14 0.24 4.26 12.54
CA LYS A 14 -0.29 4.18 13.91
C LYS A 14 -0.51 5.58 14.50
N ASP A 15 0.45 6.47 14.31
CA ASP A 15 0.39 7.85 14.81
C ASP A 15 -0.74 8.63 14.15
N ALA A 16 -0.98 8.45 12.85
CA ALA A 16 -2.09 9.08 12.14
C ALA A 16 -3.46 8.65 12.68
N ILE A 17 -3.68 7.34 12.88
CA ILE A 17 -4.95 6.85 13.45
C ILE A 17 -5.12 7.30 14.91
N HIS A 18 -4.05 7.24 15.70
CA HIS A 18 -4.07 7.74 17.07
C HIS A 18 -4.44 9.23 17.11
N PHE A 19 -3.80 10.06 16.27
CA PHE A 19 -4.09 11.49 16.16
C PHE A 19 -5.56 11.75 15.81
N ILE A 20 -6.11 11.05 14.82
CA ILE A 20 -7.54 11.18 14.44
C ILE A 20 -8.46 10.83 15.60
N SER A 21 -8.17 9.73 16.31
CA SER A 21 -9.02 9.22 17.39
C SER A 21 -8.95 9.99 18.71
N SER A 22 -7.90 10.77 18.95
CA SER A 22 -7.62 11.35 20.27
C SER A 22 -7.40 12.86 20.27
N SER A 23 -6.72 13.39 19.25
CA SER A 23 -6.22 14.77 19.26
C SER A 23 -6.94 15.67 18.27
N LEU A 24 -7.38 15.14 17.12
CA LEU A 24 -7.92 15.95 16.03
C LEU A 24 -9.13 16.81 16.47
N HIS A 25 -10.02 16.28 17.31
CA HIS A 25 -11.15 17.06 17.81
C HIS A 25 -10.73 18.27 18.66
N LEU A 26 -9.65 18.14 19.44
CA LEU A 26 -9.10 19.22 20.28
C LEU A 26 -8.46 20.31 19.41
N ASP A 27 -7.70 19.91 18.39
CA ASP A 27 -7.04 20.84 17.47
C ASP A 27 -8.08 21.62 16.64
N MET A 28 -9.11 20.93 16.16
CA MET A 28 -10.23 21.59 15.46
C MET A 28 -10.94 22.62 16.36
N ALA A 29 -11.18 22.28 17.63
CA ALA A 29 -11.82 23.21 18.57
C ALA A 29 -10.96 24.46 18.82
N SER A 30 -9.64 24.27 19.01
CA SER A 30 -8.68 25.36 19.21
C SER A 30 -8.64 26.32 18.01
N HIS A 31 -8.56 25.80 16.78
CA HIS A 31 -8.56 26.63 15.57
C HIS A 31 -9.86 27.42 15.36
N LEU A 32 -11.01 26.83 15.70
CA LEU A 32 -12.29 27.54 15.62
C LEU A 32 -12.33 28.72 16.59
N LEU A 33 -11.82 28.55 17.81
CA LEU A 33 -11.72 29.62 18.82
C LEU A 33 -10.80 30.77 18.35
N GLU A 34 -9.65 30.44 17.75
CA GLU A 34 -8.69 31.44 17.25
C GLU A 34 -9.21 32.22 16.03
N SER A 35 -9.98 31.57 15.15
CA SER A 35 -10.39 32.15 13.87
C SER A 35 -11.46 33.26 13.95
N HIS A 36 -12.06 33.51 15.12
CA HIS A 36 -13.16 34.49 15.35
C HIS A 36 -14.32 34.39 14.34
N ARG A 37 -14.42 33.29 13.59
CA ARG A 37 -15.53 33.06 12.67
C ARG A 37 -16.73 32.58 13.50
N PRO A 38 -17.93 33.15 13.29
CA PRO A 38 -19.14 32.56 13.87
C PRO A 38 -19.17 31.10 13.44
N SER A 39 -19.56 30.20 14.34
CA SER A 39 -19.50 28.75 14.20
C SER A 39 -20.25 28.25 12.95
N VAL A 40 -19.64 28.35 11.78
CA VAL A 40 -20.19 27.82 10.54
C VAL A 40 -19.58 26.43 10.40
N PHE A 41 -20.33 25.46 10.95
CA PHE A 41 -20.17 24.00 10.97
C PHE A 41 -19.49 23.37 12.20
N GLY A 42 -20.33 22.91 13.14
CA GLY A 42 -19.98 22.11 14.31
C GLY A 42 -19.89 20.61 14.00
N PHE A 43 -18.91 20.21 13.20
CA PHE A 43 -18.61 18.80 13.01
C PHE A 43 -17.70 18.30 14.15
N LYS A 44 -17.98 17.09 14.65
CA LYS A 44 -17.09 16.36 15.55
C LYS A 44 -16.59 15.12 14.83
N VAL A 45 -15.34 14.77 15.09
CA VAL A 45 -14.79 13.48 14.69
C VAL A 45 -15.34 12.44 15.66
N ASP A 46 -15.92 11.37 15.12
CA ASP A 46 -16.30 10.21 15.91
C ASP A 46 -15.12 9.21 15.88
N PRO A 47 -14.38 9.06 16.99
CA PRO A 47 -13.20 8.22 17.04
C PRO A 47 -13.53 6.72 16.96
N ASP A 48 -14.79 6.35 17.18
CA ASP A 48 -15.26 4.98 17.07
C ASP A 48 -15.71 4.64 15.65
N ALA A 49 -15.82 5.62 14.75
CA ALA A 49 -16.34 5.48 13.39
C ALA A 49 -15.25 5.68 12.32
N ILE A 50 -14.08 5.03 12.49
CA ILE A 50 -12.94 5.17 11.58
C ILE A 50 -12.91 4.01 10.58
N ALA A 51 -12.88 4.30 9.27
CA ALA A 51 -12.51 3.33 8.24
C ALA A 51 -11.20 3.73 7.57
N VAL A 52 -10.46 2.74 7.07
CA VAL A 52 -9.23 2.96 6.32
C VAL A 52 -9.38 2.51 4.88
N MET A 53 -8.79 3.26 3.97
CA MET A 53 -8.87 3.01 2.53
C MET A 53 -7.49 3.16 1.92
N GLY A 54 -7.18 2.30 0.95
CA GLY A 54 -5.94 2.40 0.19
C GLY A 54 -6.11 1.96 -1.25
N THR A 55 -5.46 2.69 -2.16
CA THR A 55 -5.32 2.28 -3.57
C THR A 55 -3.86 1.98 -3.87
N SER A 56 -3.56 1.00 -4.72
CA SER A 56 -2.18 0.66 -5.10
C SER A 56 -1.28 0.43 -3.86
N ALA A 57 -0.12 1.09 -3.77
CA ALA A 57 0.76 1.08 -2.61
C ALA A 57 0.08 1.56 -1.30
N GLY A 58 -0.95 2.39 -1.38
CA GLY A 58 -1.75 2.80 -0.21
C GLY A 58 -2.53 1.66 0.42
N GLY A 59 -2.78 0.57 -0.33
CA GLY A 59 -3.34 -0.67 0.22
C GLY A 59 -2.51 -1.21 1.38
N LEU A 60 -1.18 -1.14 1.27
CA LEU A 60 -0.27 -1.58 2.33
C LEU A 60 -0.48 -0.77 3.62
N CYS A 61 -0.60 0.55 3.51
CA CYS A 61 -0.88 1.40 4.67
C CYS A 61 -2.23 1.06 5.32
N ALA A 62 -3.27 0.82 4.51
CA ALA A 62 -4.58 0.41 5.02
C ALA A 62 -4.51 -0.95 5.75
N TYR A 63 -3.75 -1.91 5.23
CA TYR A 63 -3.57 -3.21 5.86
C TYR A 63 -2.72 -3.13 7.14
N LEU A 64 -1.69 -2.29 7.17
CA LEU A 64 -0.91 -2.02 8.39
C LEU A 64 -1.79 -1.36 9.47
N ALA A 65 -2.68 -0.46 9.09
CA ALA A 65 -3.65 0.12 10.03
C ALA A 65 -4.62 -0.94 10.56
N ALA A 66 -5.15 -1.80 9.69
CA ALA A 66 -6.05 -2.90 10.07
C ALA A 66 -5.40 -3.90 11.06
N ALA A 67 -4.11 -4.17 10.85
CA ALA A 67 -3.32 -5.05 11.70
C ALA A 67 -3.00 -4.41 13.06
N HIS A 68 -2.58 -3.13 13.08
CA HIS A 68 -1.84 -2.57 14.22
C HIS A 68 -2.44 -1.32 14.88
N ALA A 69 -3.37 -0.63 14.22
CA ALA A 69 -3.88 0.63 14.76
C ALA A 69 -4.81 0.42 15.96
N VAL A 70 -4.80 1.38 16.87
CA VAL A 70 -5.70 1.47 18.03
C VAL A 70 -6.25 2.89 18.08
N PRO A 71 -7.59 3.08 18.07
CA PRO A 71 -8.62 2.04 17.93
C PRO A 71 -8.54 1.32 16.58
N LYS A 72 -9.05 0.08 16.54
CA LYS A 72 -9.12 -0.69 15.29
C LYS A 72 -10.09 0.00 14.33
N PRO A 73 -9.74 0.13 13.04
CA PRO A 73 -10.70 0.56 12.03
C PRO A 73 -11.93 -0.34 11.99
N LYS A 74 -13.08 0.22 11.64
CA LYS A 74 -14.36 -0.49 11.48
C LYS A 74 -14.50 -1.17 10.12
N ALA A 75 -13.78 -0.68 9.11
CA ALA A 75 -13.75 -1.25 7.78
C ALA A 75 -12.41 -0.95 7.08
N VAL A 76 -12.06 -1.83 6.14
CA VAL A 76 -10.94 -1.67 5.21
C VAL A 76 -11.48 -1.71 3.79
N LEU A 77 -11.21 -0.67 3.00
CA LEU A 77 -11.37 -0.71 1.55
C LEU A 77 -10.01 -0.76 0.87
N SER A 78 -9.85 -1.65 -0.09
CA SER A 78 -8.64 -1.72 -0.89
C SER A 78 -8.96 -1.85 -2.38
N MET A 79 -8.47 -0.90 -3.18
CA MET A 79 -8.53 -0.96 -4.64
C MET A 79 -7.14 -1.24 -5.21
N TYR A 80 -7.01 -2.36 -5.94
CA TYR A 80 -5.76 -2.86 -6.53
C TYR A 80 -4.56 -2.75 -5.57
N GLY A 81 -4.81 -3.12 -4.32
CA GLY A 81 -3.92 -2.85 -3.19
C GLY A 81 -2.71 -3.78 -3.15
N MET A 82 -1.54 -3.21 -2.91
CA MET A 82 -0.31 -3.92 -2.56
C MET A 82 -0.33 -4.33 -1.08
N GLY A 83 0.32 -5.44 -0.74
CA GLY A 83 0.51 -5.86 0.66
C GLY A 83 -0.38 -7.02 1.09
N GLY A 84 -1.17 -7.57 0.16
CA GLY A 84 -1.97 -8.75 0.38
C GLY A 84 -1.16 -10.04 0.29
N ASN A 85 -0.06 -10.05 -0.47
CA ASN A 85 0.89 -11.16 -0.58
C ASN A 85 2.30 -10.67 -0.97
N LEU A 86 3.03 -10.15 0.02
CA LEU A 86 4.40 -9.68 -0.16
C LEU A 86 5.44 -10.79 -0.41
N LEU A 87 5.04 -12.07 -0.36
CA LEU A 87 5.94 -13.22 -0.52
C LEU A 87 5.94 -13.80 -1.93
N THR A 88 5.56 -13.00 -2.92
CA THR A 88 5.64 -13.35 -4.34
C THR A 88 6.96 -12.88 -4.95
N SER A 89 7.36 -13.54 -6.04
CA SER A 89 8.55 -13.18 -6.82
C SER A 89 8.53 -11.73 -7.32
N GLN A 90 7.36 -11.08 -7.36
CA GLN A 90 7.21 -9.68 -7.71
C GLN A 90 8.14 -8.76 -6.90
N TYR A 91 8.34 -9.03 -5.61
CA TYR A 91 9.10 -8.11 -4.73
C TYR A 91 10.57 -8.44 -4.59
N PHE A 92 10.96 -9.72 -4.72
CA PHE A 92 12.32 -10.14 -4.45
C PHE A 92 13.04 -10.73 -5.66
N SER A 93 12.38 -10.95 -6.81
CA SER A 93 13.07 -11.47 -8.01
C SER A 93 13.40 -10.36 -9.00
N PRO A 94 14.63 -10.31 -9.56
CA PRO A 94 14.99 -9.35 -10.59
C PRO A 94 14.09 -9.45 -11.83
N LYS A 95 13.84 -8.32 -12.49
CA LYS A 95 13.09 -8.23 -13.75
C LYS A 95 14.08 -8.03 -14.90
N THR A 96 13.92 -8.81 -15.96
CA THR A 96 14.79 -8.79 -17.15
C THR A 96 14.08 -8.30 -18.42
N THR A 97 12.79 -8.00 -18.33
CA THR A 97 11.96 -7.48 -19.42
C THR A 97 11.07 -6.35 -18.89
N ALA A 98 10.44 -5.60 -19.81
CA ALA A 98 9.45 -4.59 -19.45
C ALA A 98 8.38 -5.16 -18.52
N PHE A 99 8.00 -4.39 -17.51
CA PHE A 99 7.05 -4.77 -16.46
C PHE A 99 6.34 -3.51 -15.93
N PHE A 100 5.42 -3.68 -14.98
CA PHE A 100 4.75 -2.55 -14.34
C PHE A 100 4.03 -1.67 -15.38
N ARG A 101 3.03 -2.26 -16.06
CA ARG A 101 2.31 -1.65 -17.20
C ARG A 101 3.18 -1.43 -18.43
N GLY A 102 4.00 -2.44 -18.75
CA GLY A 102 4.84 -2.46 -19.95
C GLY A 102 5.95 -1.41 -19.99
N ARG A 103 6.33 -0.86 -18.84
CA ARG A 103 7.40 0.16 -18.77
C ARG A 103 8.78 -0.49 -18.91
N GLU A 104 9.68 0.25 -19.56
CA GLU A 104 11.07 -0.13 -19.74
C GLU A 104 11.83 -0.30 -18.41
N LEU A 105 12.93 -1.06 -18.48
CA LEU A 105 13.88 -1.20 -17.39
C LEU A 105 14.66 0.11 -17.22
N LEU A 106 14.85 0.49 -15.96
CA LEU A 106 15.66 1.63 -15.55
C LEU A 106 17.15 1.28 -15.55
N ASP A 107 17.99 2.21 -16.00
CA ASP A 107 19.43 2.10 -15.80
C ASP A 107 19.78 2.46 -14.35
N SER A 108 20.18 1.45 -13.57
CA SER A 108 20.59 1.61 -12.16
C SER A 108 21.74 2.59 -11.94
N ALA A 109 22.59 2.83 -12.96
CA ALA A 109 23.68 3.80 -12.86
C ALA A 109 23.17 5.24 -12.63
N ASN A 110 21.94 5.55 -13.02
CA ASN A 110 21.30 6.85 -12.80
C ASN A 110 20.75 7.03 -11.37
N PHE A 111 20.83 6.00 -10.52
CA PHE A 111 20.24 5.99 -9.19
C PHE A 111 21.25 5.65 -8.10
N ARG A 112 22.55 5.78 -8.36
CA ARG A 112 23.64 5.37 -7.45
C ARG A 112 23.48 5.93 -6.03
N ASP A 113 23.05 7.18 -5.89
CA ASP A 113 22.87 7.82 -4.57
C ASP A 113 21.71 7.22 -3.76
N TYR A 114 20.79 6.51 -4.43
CA TYR A 114 19.64 5.86 -3.82
C TYR A 114 19.83 4.35 -3.70
N LEU A 115 21.03 3.83 -3.97
CA LEU A 115 21.37 2.42 -3.83
C LEU A 115 22.27 2.19 -2.61
N TYR A 116 22.04 1.13 -1.86
CA TYR A 116 22.92 0.71 -0.77
C TYR A 116 24.37 0.49 -1.27
N PRO A 117 25.39 0.95 -0.53
CA PRO A 117 25.32 1.61 0.79
C PRO A 117 25.13 3.13 0.73
N ALA A 118 25.19 3.78 -0.44
CA ALA A 118 25.07 5.23 -0.55
C ALA A 118 23.73 5.78 -0.03
N SER A 119 22.66 4.99 -0.11
CA SER A 119 21.36 5.36 0.42
C SER A 119 21.30 5.55 1.94
N GLU A 120 22.27 5.01 2.70
CA GLU A 120 22.27 5.08 4.17
C GLU A 120 22.52 6.50 4.71
N ILE A 121 23.19 7.35 3.94
CA ILE A 121 23.53 8.72 4.33
C ILE A 121 22.55 9.76 3.80
N LEU A 122 21.45 9.33 3.17
CA LEU A 122 20.43 10.25 2.67
C LEU A 122 19.73 10.96 3.83
N ALA A 123 19.59 12.27 3.70
CA ALA A 123 18.85 13.06 4.67
C ALA A 123 17.38 12.61 4.75
N GLN A 124 16.85 12.56 5.98
CA GLN A 124 15.42 12.34 6.20
C GLN A 124 14.61 13.42 5.50
N THR A 125 13.51 13.01 4.88
CA THR A 125 12.56 13.89 4.22
C THR A 125 11.16 13.33 4.37
N SER A 126 10.20 14.21 4.66
CA SER A 126 8.77 13.90 4.68
C SER A 126 8.07 14.25 3.36
N ASP A 127 8.81 14.85 2.42
CA ASP A 127 8.26 15.29 1.13
C ASP A 127 9.18 14.90 -0.04
N SER A 128 8.57 14.69 -1.20
CA SER A 128 9.22 14.41 -2.46
C SER A 128 8.33 14.93 -3.59
N ALA A 129 8.63 16.14 -4.06
CA ALA A 129 7.83 16.82 -5.07
C ALA A 129 7.58 15.96 -6.32
N LEU A 130 6.34 16.00 -6.82
CA LEU A 130 5.97 15.43 -8.11
C LEU A 130 6.48 16.36 -9.21
N ILE A 131 7.59 15.98 -9.83
CA ILE A 131 8.23 16.76 -10.89
C ILE A 131 8.25 15.93 -12.16
N TYR A 132 7.78 16.50 -13.25
CA TYR A 132 7.71 15.86 -14.56
C TYR A 132 8.50 16.66 -15.58
N HIS A 133 9.10 15.95 -16.53
CA HIS A 133 9.81 16.56 -17.64
C HIS A 133 8.84 17.37 -18.52
N SER A 134 9.30 18.55 -18.96
CA SER A 134 8.55 19.44 -19.85
C SER A 134 8.27 18.79 -21.20
N GLN A 135 7.34 19.38 -21.95
CA GLN A 135 7.04 18.97 -23.33
C GLN A 135 8.22 19.09 -24.30
N THR A 136 9.25 19.84 -23.93
CA THR A 136 10.47 20.05 -24.71
C THR A 136 11.61 19.10 -24.32
N SER A 137 11.41 18.25 -23.31
CA SER A 137 12.39 17.23 -22.92
C SER A 137 12.44 16.09 -23.95
N ALA A 138 13.53 15.32 -23.95
CA ALA A 138 13.61 14.06 -24.70
C ALA A 138 12.57 13.02 -24.22
N THR A 139 12.08 13.16 -22.99
CA THR A 139 11.04 12.30 -22.39
C THR A 139 9.92 13.14 -21.75
N PRO A 140 9.03 13.77 -22.53
CA PRO A 140 7.94 14.59 -22.00
C PRO A 140 7.02 13.84 -21.05
N GLY A 141 6.64 14.48 -19.93
CA GLY A 141 5.72 13.90 -18.95
C GLY A 141 6.29 12.73 -18.14
N TYR A 142 7.54 12.31 -18.40
CA TYR A 142 8.22 11.34 -17.54
C TYR A 142 8.59 11.95 -16.19
N PRO A 143 8.60 11.16 -15.10
CA PRO A 143 9.11 11.62 -13.81
C PRO A 143 10.53 12.16 -13.93
N ALA A 144 10.72 13.42 -13.52
CA ALA A 144 12.01 14.09 -13.49
C ALA A 144 12.67 14.02 -12.10
N ASN A 145 11.87 13.81 -11.04
CA ASN A 145 12.40 13.50 -9.71
C ASN A 145 12.73 12.00 -9.63
N PRO A 146 14.01 11.61 -9.42
CA PRO A 146 14.41 10.20 -9.36
C PRO A 146 13.68 9.40 -8.27
N ARG A 147 13.28 10.05 -7.16
CA ARG A 147 12.55 9.39 -6.05
C ARG A 147 11.24 8.74 -6.50
N MET A 148 10.58 9.32 -7.51
CA MET A 148 9.33 8.80 -8.08
C MET A 148 9.51 7.44 -8.79
N LEU A 149 10.76 7.05 -9.08
CA LEU A 149 11.10 5.82 -9.80
C LEU A 149 11.68 4.73 -8.91
N LEU A 150 11.99 5.03 -7.64
CA LEU A 150 12.72 4.10 -6.77
C LEU A 150 11.95 2.81 -6.50
N ALA A 151 10.62 2.88 -6.32
CA ALA A 151 9.83 1.66 -6.08
C ALA A 151 9.93 0.72 -7.29
N ARG A 152 9.79 1.25 -8.51
CA ARG A 152 10.00 0.49 -9.75
C ARG A 152 11.43 -0.03 -9.84
N LEU A 153 12.43 0.78 -9.50
CA LEU A 153 13.83 0.37 -9.51
C LEU A 153 14.08 -0.83 -8.58
N TYR A 154 13.59 -0.80 -7.34
CA TYR A 154 13.85 -1.88 -6.39
C TYR A 154 13.05 -3.14 -6.70
N LEU A 155 11.83 -3.02 -7.24
CA LEU A 155 11.08 -4.16 -7.81
C LEU A 155 11.82 -4.77 -9.00
N GLN A 156 12.44 -3.93 -9.84
CA GLN A 156 13.25 -4.35 -10.98
C GLN A 156 14.51 -5.08 -10.53
N LEU A 157 15.22 -4.55 -9.54
CA LEU A 157 16.45 -5.16 -9.02
C LEU A 157 16.16 -6.40 -8.15
N GLY A 158 14.90 -6.62 -7.77
CA GLY A 158 14.51 -7.66 -6.83
C GLY A 158 14.99 -7.36 -5.41
N THR A 159 15.23 -6.11 -5.05
CA THR A 159 15.74 -5.67 -3.74
C THR A 159 14.70 -4.92 -2.93
N PHE A 160 13.43 -4.93 -3.35
CA PHE A 160 12.36 -4.19 -2.67
C PHE A 160 12.27 -4.56 -1.19
N MET A 161 12.41 -5.85 -0.83
CA MET A 161 12.31 -6.29 0.56
C MET A 161 13.46 -5.76 1.43
N ASP A 162 14.65 -5.57 0.84
CA ASP A 162 15.79 -4.96 1.55
C ASP A 162 15.45 -3.51 1.93
N TYR A 163 14.96 -2.70 0.99
CA TYR A 163 14.60 -1.29 1.27
C TYR A 163 13.33 -1.15 2.10
N TYR A 164 12.40 -2.10 1.98
CA TYR A 164 11.18 -2.09 2.77
C TYR A 164 11.45 -2.44 4.23
N THR A 165 12.39 -3.34 4.51
CA THR A 165 12.69 -3.74 5.91
C THR A 165 13.90 -3.02 6.51
N GLY A 166 14.80 -2.50 5.68
CA GLY A 166 16.12 -2.02 6.08
C GLY A 166 17.22 -3.10 6.04
N CYS A 167 16.88 -4.36 5.79
CA CYS A 167 17.85 -5.47 5.71
C CYS A 167 18.60 -5.51 4.38
N HIS A 168 19.67 -4.73 4.27
CA HIS A 168 20.58 -4.75 3.12
C HIS A 168 21.70 -5.80 3.24
N ASP A 169 22.26 -5.96 4.44
CA ASP A 169 23.33 -6.94 4.71
C ASP A 169 23.11 -7.61 6.09
N PRO A 170 22.71 -8.89 6.14
CA PRO A 170 22.37 -9.74 5.00
C PRO A 170 21.07 -9.29 4.30
N SER A 171 21.01 -9.45 2.97
CA SER A 171 19.83 -9.09 2.15
C SER A 171 18.64 -10.03 2.40
N LEU A 172 17.52 -9.45 2.83
CA LEU A 172 16.25 -10.18 2.99
C LEU A 172 15.71 -10.66 1.64
N SER A 173 15.77 -9.83 0.60
CA SER A 173 15.39 -10.22 -0.75
C SER A 173 16.18 -11.44 -1.25
N ALA A 174 17.48 -11.52 -0.95
CA ALA A 174 18.30 -12.68 -1.31
C ALA A 174 17.89 -13.94 -0.53
N ALA A 175 17.60 -13.81 0.77
CA ALA A 175 17.11 -14.90 1.60
C ALA A 175 15.77 -15.45 1.06
N LEU A 176 14.81 -14.57 0.77
CA LEU A 176 13.49 -14.92 0.22
C LEU A 176 13.60 -15.58 -1.16
N ARG A 177 14.42 -15.03 -2.07
CA ARG A 177 14.72 -15.68 -3.36
C ARG A 177 15.28 -17.09 -3.17
N SER A 178 16.21 -17.25 -2.24
CA SER A 178 16.81 -18.55 -2.00
C SER A 178 15.82 -19.54 -1.40
N ALA A 179 14.91 -19.10 -0.53
CA ALA A 179 13.84 -19.94 0.00
C ALA A 179 12.87 -20.39 -1.12
N ALA A 180 12.48 -19.45 -2.00
CA ALA A 180 11.54 -19.71 -3.09
C ALA A 180 12.06 -20.68 -4.17
N THR A 181 13.38 -20.76 -4.36
CA THR A 181 14.02 -21.62 -5.39
C THR A 181 14.31 -23.05 -4.91
N ARG A 182 14.32 -23.29 -3.59
CA ARG A 182 14.83 -24.56 -3.03
C ARG A 182 13.86 -25.75 -3.13
N GLN A 183 12.58 -25.59 -3.53
CA GLN A 183 11.66 -26.73 -3.67
C GLN A 183 10.59 -26.55 -4.77
N VAL A 184 10.24 -27.66 -5.42
CA VAL A 184 9.28 -27.74 -6.55
C VAL A 184 7.82 -27.49 -6.12
N ASN A 185 7.53 -27.56 -4.82
CA ASN A 185 6.23 -27.26 -4.21
C ASN A 185 6.45 -26.42 -2.93
N VAL A 186 6.73 -25.12 -3.07
CA VAL A 186 6.95 -24.25 -1.91
C VAL A 186 5.65 -24.06 -1.15
N SER A 187 5.55 -24.61 0.06
CA SER A 187 4.57 -24.13 1.03
C SER A 187 4.99 -22.74 1.49
N SER A 188 4.05 -21.80 1.63
CA SER A 188 4.32 -20.41 2.05
C SER A 188 5.18 -20.33 3.33
N ALA A 189 5.00 -21.29 4.25
CA ALA A 189 5.75 -21.43 5.50
C ALA A 189 7.28 -21.35 5.35
N VAL A 190 7.87 -21.93 4.30
CA VAL A 190 9.34 -21.91 4.12
C VAL A 190 9.86 -20.52 3.72
N ILE A 191 9.05 -19.76 2.99
CA ILE A 191 9.39 -18.37 2.64
C ILE A 191 9.18 -17.47 3.86
N GLU A 192 8.14 -17.74 4.65
CA GLU A 192 7.86 -17.02 5.90
C GLU A 192 9.01 -17.18 6.92
N ASP A 193 9.57 -18.37 7.07
CA ASP A 193 10.70 -18.66 7.98
C ASP A 193 11.98 -17.87 7.64
N ALA A 194 12.10 -17.34 6.43
CA ALA A 194 13.24 -16.52 6.03
C ALA A 194 13.13 -15.06 6.51
N ILE A 195 11.99 -14.65 7.06
CA ILE A 195 11.74 -13.29 7.54
C ILE A 195 12.21 -13.16 9.00
N PRO A 196 13.14 -12.24 9.31
CA PRO A 196 13.51 -11.95 10.69
C PRO A 196 12.29 -11.57 11.55
N ALA A 197 12.25 -12.06 12.79
CA ALA A 197 11.10 -11.89 13.68
C ALA A 197 10.69 -10.41 13.89
N GLU A 198 11.67 -9.51 13.95
CA GLU A 198 11.47 -8.07 14.08
C GLU A 198 10.76 -7.42 12.88
N HIS A 199 10.67 -8.10 11.73
CA HIS A 199 10.03 -7.58 10.52
C HIS A 199 8.65 -8.17 10.26
N LEU A 200 8.22 -9.21 11.01
CA LEU A 200 6.95 -9.89 10.78
C LEU A 200 5.74 -8.94 10.82
N SER A 201 5.80 -7.89 11.64
CA SER A 201 4.76 -6.86 11.74
C SER A 201 4.54 -6.09 10.43
N LEU A 202 5.53 -6.05 9.54
CA LEU A 202 5.46 -5.38 8.24
C LEU A 202 4.77 -6.22 7.16
N PHE A 203 4.39 -7.47 7.45
CA PHE A 203 3.77 -8.38 6.49
C PHE A 203 2.30 -8.61 6.88
N PRO A 204 1.34 -7.84 6.32
CA PRO A 204 -0.03 -7.86 6.80
C PRO A 204 -0.70 -9.25 6.69
N GLN A 205 -0.33 -10.03 5.69
CA GLN A 205 -0.82 -11.40 5.50
C GLN A 205 -0.48 -12.34 6.67
N LEU A 206 0.55 -12.03 7.47
CA LEU A 206 0.94 -12.78 8.66
C LEU A 206 0.25 -12.29 9.94
N GLN A 207 -0.48 -11.18 9.86
CA GLN A 207 -1.13 -10.52 11.01
C GLN A 207 -2.66 -10.74 11.04
N ILE A 208 -3.18 -11.55 10.14
CA ILE A 208 -4.62 -11.79 10.02
C ILE A 208 -5.11 -12.68 11.14
N GLY A 209 -6.20 -12.26 11.77
CA GLY A 209 -6.94 -13.03 12.76
C GLY A 209 -8.40 -12.57 12.80
N SER A 210 -9.19 -13.15 13.71
CA SER A 210 -10.62 -12.85 13.86
C SER A 210 -10.93 -11.40 14.26
N THR A 211 -9.91 -10.64 14.69
CA THR A 211 -10.02 -9.21 15.02
C THR A 211 -9.67 -8.30 13.84
N TRP A 212 -9.40 -8.85 12.65
CA TRP A 212 -9.20 -8.04 11.46
C TRP A 212 -10.54 -7.40 11.04
N PRO A 213 -10.58 -6.10 10.68
CA PRO A 213 -11.83 -5.43 10.34
C PRO A 213 -12.46 -5.97 9.05
N PRO A 214 -13.79 -5.89 8.89
CA PRO A 214 -14.46 -6.17 7.64
C PRO A 214 -13.76 -5.50 6.46
N THR A 215 -13.49 -6.25 5.40
CA THR A 215 -12.60 -5.81 4.30
C THR A 215 -13.25 -6.02 2.92
N PHE A 216 -13.28 -4.98 2.09
CA PHE A 216 -13.66 -5.08 0.69
C PHE A 216 -12.46 -4.84 -0.24
N LEU A 217 -12.16 -5.85 -1.05
CA LEU A 217 -11.07 -5.89 -2.01
C LEU A 217 -11.61 -5.77 -3.42
N ILE A 218 -11.11 -4.82 -4.19
CA ILE A 218 -11.46 -4.61 -5.60
C ILE A 218 -10.18 -4.62 -6.42
N HIS A 219 -10.13 -5.34 -7.54
CA HIS A 219 -8.89 -5.45 -8.32
C HIS A 219 -9.17 -5.62 -9.81
N GLY A 220 -8.37 -4.99 -10.68
CA GLY A 220 -8.41 -5.24 -12.12
C GLY A 220 -7.89 -6.64 -12.47
N SER A 221 -8.56 -7.34 -13.38
CA SER A 221 -8.18 -8.71 -13.75
C SER A 221 -6.88 -8.81 -14.56
N LEU A 222 -6.47 -7.69 -15.20
CA LEU A 222 -5.28 -7.53 -16.02
C LEU A 222 -4.21 -6.66 -15.35
N ASP A 223 -4.36 -6.37 -14.05
CA ASP A 223 -3.41 -5.52 -13.33
C ASP A 223 -1.98 -6.06 -13.40
N SER A 224 -1.12 -5.31 -14.08
CA SER A 224 0.28 -5.63 -14.35
C SER A 224 1.26 -4.80 -13.51
N ALA A 225 0.76 -3.91 -12.65
CA ALA A 225 1.56 -3.14 -11.69
C ALA A 225 1.55 -3.82 -10.31
N VAL A 226 0.36 -4.14 -9.81
CA VAL A 226 0.12 -4.89 -8.58
C VAL A 226 -0.71 -6.10 -8.97
N LEU A 227 -0.19 -7.31 -8.78
CA LEU A 227 -0.88 -8.48 -9.29
C LEU A 227 -2.15 -8.76 -8.47
N LYS A 228 -3.27 -9.08 -9.15
CA LYS A 228 -4.54 -9.40 -8.48
C LYS A 228 -4.45 -10.52 -7.43
N ASP A 229 -3.45 -11.38 -7.57
CA ASP A 229 -3.15 -12.45 -6.61
C ASP A 229 -2.89 -11.92 -5.20
N GLU A 230 -2.46 -10.67 -5.04
CA GLU A 230 -2.40 -9.96 -3.75
C GLU A 230 -3.77 -9.95 -3.06
N SER A 231 -4.79 -9.42 -3.75
CA SER A 231 -6.15 -9.33 -3.22
C SER A 231 -6.80 -10.70 -3.10
N CYS A 232 -6.58 -11.60 -4.06
CA CYS A 232 -7.06 -12.97 -3.96
C CYS A 232 -6.48 -13.66 -2.72
N HIS A 233 -5.17 -13.58 -2.48
CA HIS A 233 -4.53 -14.23 -1.34
C HIS A 233 -5.05 -13.68 -0.02
N LEU A 234 -5.10 -12.35 0.14
CA LEU A 234 -5.60 -11.70 1.34
C LEU A 234 -7.06 -12.09 1.62
N TYR A 235 -7.91 -12.08 0.60
CA TYR A 235 -9.31 -12.50 0.71
C TYR A 235 -9.44 -13.93 1.27
N HIS A 236 -8.65 -14.88 0.77
CA HIS A 236 -8.71 -16.26 1.26
C HIS A 236 -8.25 -16.39 2.71
N LEU A 237 -7.24 -15.61 3.14
CA LEU A 237 -6.81 -15.59 4.54
C LEU A 237 -7.89 -15.01 5.46
N LEU A 238 -8.54 -13.91 5.04
CA LEU A 238 -9.63 -13.29 5.79
C LEU A 238 -10.84 -14.23 5.95
N GLN A 239 -11.24 -14.89 4.87
CA GLN A 239 -12.31 -15.88 4.89
C GLN A 239 -12.00 -17.04 5.86
N ARG A 240 -10.75 -17.55 5.85
CA ARG A 240 -10.32 -18.60 6.80
C ARG A 240 -10.32 -18.13 8.25
N ALA A 241 -10.05 -16.84 8.49
CA ALA A 241 -10.10 -16.24 9.82
C ALA A 241 -11.52 -15.88 10.28
N GLY A 242 -12.55 -16.11 9.46
CA GLY A 242 -13.94 -15.80 9.76
C GLY A 242 -14.27 -14.29 9.71
N VAL A 243 -13.46 -13.51 9.00
CA VAL A 243 -13.66 -12.07 8.82
C VAL A 243 -14.66 -11.84 7.68
N ASP A 244 -15.57 -10.87 7.83
CA ASP A 244 -16.42 -10.43 6.72
C ASP A 244 -15.54 -9.80 5.62
N ALA A 245 -15.36 -10.53 4.53
CA ALA A 245 -14.54 -10.10 3.42
C ALA A 245 -15.29 -10.24 2.10
N LYS A 246 -15.15 -9.23 1.24
CA LYS A 246 -15.65 -9.22 -0.13
C LYS A 246 -14.48 -9.08 -1.10
N LEU A 247 -14.56 -9.74 -2.25
CA LEU A 247 -13.60 -9.62 -3.34
C LEU A 247 -14.35 -9.41 -4.67
N LYS A 248 -13.97 -8.35 -5.40
CA LYS A 248 -14.50 -8.08 -6.74
C LYS A 248 -13.35 -7.89 -7.73
N ILE A 249 -13.20 -8.86 -8.63
CA ILE A 249 -12.26 -8.78 -9.74
C ILE A 249 -12.98 -8.16 -10.94
N ILE A 250 -12.50 -7.02 -11.41
CA ILE A 250 -13.08 -6.29 -12.53
C ILE A 250 -12.46 -6.83 -13.82
N ASP A 251 -13.29 -7.46 -14.65
CA ASP A 251 -12.84 -8.10 -15.87
C ASP A 251 -12.24 -7.08 -16.85
N SER A 252 -11.20 -7.50 -17.56
CA SER A 252 -10.47 -6.71 -18.56
C SER A 252 -9.86 -5.37 -18.09
N GLU A 253 -9.92 -5.06 -16.79
CA GLU A 253 -9.35 -3.82 -16.24
C GLU A 253 -7.91 -3.97 -15.77
N GLU A 254 -7.13 -2.92 -16.02
CA GLU A 254 -5.73 -2.74 -15.63
C GLU A 254 -5.62 -1.91 -14.34
N HIS A 255 -4.42 -1.73 -13.80
CA HIS A 255 -4.17 -0.87 -12.65
C HIS A 255 -4.77 0.53 -12.81
N SER A 256 -5.37 1.06 -11.74
CA SER A 256 -5.95 2.41 -11.73
C SER A 256 -7.08 2.61 -12.76
N PHE A 257 -7.92 1.58 -12.94
CA PHE A 257 -9.09 1.64 -13.83
C PHE A 257 -10.12 2.71 -13.44
N ASP A 258 -10.18 3.05 -12.15
CA ASP A 258 -11.04 4.09 -11.57
C ASP A 258 -10.60 5.52 -11.92
N TYR A 259 -9.37 5.71 -12.38
CA TYR A 259 -8.86 7.00 -12.86
C TYR A 259 -9.02 7.19 -14.37
N GLN A 260 -9.61 6.23 -15.09
CA GLN A 260 -9.87 6.39 -16.52
C GLN A 260 -10.98 7.42 -16.75
N LYS A 261 -10.95 8.10 -17.91
CA LYS A 261 -11.91 9.19 -18.23
C LYS A 261 -13.36 8.74 -18.21
N ASP A 262 -13.61 7.48 -18.53
CA ASP A 262 -14.92 6.83 -18.60
C ASP A 262 -15.25 6.03 -17.32
N ALA A 263 -14.43 6.12 -16.27
CA ALA A 263 -14.64 5.36 -15.04
C ALA A 263 -15.98 5.68 -14.38
N GLU A 264 -16.36 6.97 -14.30
CA GLU A 264 -17.64 7.39 -13.73
C GLU A 264 -18.82 6.85 -14.54
N GLU A 265 -18.72 6.88 -15.87
CA GLU A 265 -19.76 6.33 -16.75
C GLU A 265 -19.92 4.82 -16.54
N LYS A 266 -18.81 4.08 -16.41
CA LYS A 266 -18.80 2.63 -16.24
C LYS A 266 -19.19 2.15 -14.84
N TYR A 267 -18.75 2.87 -13.80
CA TYR A 267 -18.72 2.37 -12.42
C TYR A 267 -19.53 3.23 -11.43
N GLY A 268 -19.83 4.48 -11.78
CA GLY A 268 -20.53 5.45 -10.94
C GLY A 268 -22.02 5.61 -11.23
N GLN A 269 -22.60 4.78 -12.12
CA GLN A 269 -24.07 4.74 -12.27
C GLN A 269 -24.74 4.31 -10.97
N GLU A 270 -26.01 4.67 -10.78
CA GLU A 270 -26.80 4.30 -9.60
C GLU A 270 -26.77 2.77 -9.35
N GLY A 271 -26.38 2.38 -8.14
CA GLY A 271 -26.19 0.97 -7.77
C GLY A 271 -24.96 0.32 -8.40
N GLY A 272 -24.07 1.12 -8.99
CA GLY A 272 -22.82 0.71 -9.60
C GLY A 272 -21.76 0.31 -8.57
N LEU A 273 -20.54 0.09 -9.07
CA LEU A 273 -19.41 -0.34 -8.23
C LEU A 273 -19.09 0.69 -7.14
N PHE A 274 -19.12 1.98 -7.46
CA PHE A 274 -18.77 3.03 -6.50
C PHE A 274 -19.82 3.15 -5.37
N ASP A 275 -21.10 2.99 -5.69
CA ASP A 275 -22.16 2.93 -4.68
C ASP A 275 -22.00 1.68 -3.79
N GLU A 276 -21.76 0.50 -4.37
CA GLU A 276 -21.53 -0.74 -3.61
C GLU A 276 -20.35 -0.60 -2.62
N ILE A 277 -19.27 0.05 -3.05
CA ILE A 277 -18.11 0.35 -2.23
C ILE A 277 -18.48 1.29 -1.08
N ALA A 278 -19.19 2.39 -1.38
CA ALA A 278 -19.60 3.35 -0.38
C ALA A 278 -20.54 2.74 0.66
N GLU A 279 -21.52 1.94 0.22
CA GLU A 279 -22.45 1.21 1.07
C GLU A 279 -21.74 0.24 2.00
N PHE A 280 -20.72 -0.47 1.51
CA PHE A 280 -19.91 -1.35 2.35
C PHE A 280 -19.24 -0.59 3.49
N VAL A 281 -18.62 0.57 3.21
CA VAL A 281 -17.97 1.38 4.26
C VAL A 281 -19.02 1.94 5.22
N ILE A 282 -20.10 2.52 4.70
CA ILE A 282 -21.16 3.14 5.50
C ILE A 282 -21.81 2.13 6.45
N SER A 283 -22.09 0.91 5.97
CA SER A 283 -22.74 -0.13 6.77
C SER A 283 -21.89 -0.62 7.93
N HIS A 284 -20.56 -0.50 7.86
CA HIS A 284 -19.65 -0.92 8.94
C HIS A 284 -19.26 0.20 9.89
N VAL A 285 -19.17 1.43 9.38
CA VAL A 285 -18.79 2.60 10.19
C VAL A 285 -19.93 3.10 11.05
N ARG A 286 -21.19 2.85 10.66
CA ARG A 286 -22.39 3.26 11.42
C ARG A 286 -22.84 2.24 12.50
N LEU A 287 -22.09 1.15 12.73
CA LEU A 287 -22.38 0.11 13.72
C LEU A 287 -21.62 0.33 15.05
#